data_AF-A0AAV9Z4K0-F1
#
_entry.id   AF-A0AAV9Z4K0-F1
#
_cell.length_a   1.000
_cell.length_b   1.000
_cell.length_c   1.000
_cell.angle_alpha   90.00
_cell.angle_beta   90.00
_cell.angle_gamma   90.00
#
_symmetry.space_group_name_H-M   'P 1'
#
loop_
_entity.id
_entity.type
_entity.pdbx_description
1 polymer ?
#
loop_
_entity_poly.entity_id
_entity_poly.type
_entity_poly.pdbx_seq_one_letter_code
_entity_poly.pdbx_strand_id
1 'polypeptide(L)'
;METWPESVIRRFRAVPENPRENDLYGPWNKLLSCLFPPASDFTVAPQSYILTTSRQTADFVVEYEVHYKNIPVLIVEIKPPGNLRLPSAREEADLQIRRRIRDLSSDCLHPTLHAVSAFGTRLAFYEMTLLPLIGGAATSCKMMDGKG
;
A
#
# COMPACT_ATOMS: atom_id res chain seq x y z
N MET A 1 -12.36 -10.94 19.71
CA MET A 1 -11.73 -10.01 18.76
C MET A 1 -10.24 -10.13 19.00
N GLU A 2 -9.53 -10.85 18.14
CA GLU A 2 -8.09 -11.05 18.32
C GLU A 2 -7.39 -9.71 18.07
N THR A 3 -6.66 -9.25 19.08
CA THR A 3 -5.85 -8.04 19.01
C THR A 3 -4.56 -8.34 18.25
N TRP A 4 -4.06 -7.35 17.49
CA TRP A 4 -2.74 -7.46 16.85
C TRP A 4 -1.66 -7.87 17.86
N PRO A 5 -0.61 -8.61 17.44
CA PRO A 5 0.48 -8.96 18.35
C PRO A 5 1.07 -7.71 19.00
N GLU A 6 1.35 -7.78 20.31
CA GLU A 6 1.84 -6.63 21.08
C GLU A 6 3.12 -6.02 20.47
N SER A 7 3.94 -6.85 19.81
CA SER A 7 5.14 -6.37 19.11
C SER A 7 4.84 -5.40 17.95
N VAL A 8 3.71 -5.58 17.26
CA VAL A 8 3.23 -4.69 16.19
C VAL A 8 2.66 -3.42 16.82
N ILE A 9 1.78 -3.56 17.82
CA ILE A 9 1.16 -2.44 18.53
C ILE A 9 2.21 -1.51 19.12
N ARG A 10 3.20 -2.08 19.84
CA ARG A 10 4.32 -1.32 20.42
C ARG A 10 5.11 -0.56 19.36
N ARG A 11 5.28 -1.13 18.16
CA ARG A 11 6.02 -0.46 17.09
C ARG A 11 5.27 0.74 16.53
N PHE A 12 3.96 0.64 16.33
CA PHE A 12 3.13 1.79 15.92
C PHE A 12 3.02 2.86 17.00
N ARG A 13 2.96 2.49 18.29
CA ARG A 13 2.96 3.44 19.42
C ARG A 13 4.26 4.23 19.56
N ALA A 14 5.38 3.71 19.05
CA ALA A 14 6.68 4.37 19.10
C ALA A 14 6.87 5.42 17.97
N VAL A 15 5.91 5.55 17.06
CA VAL A 15 5.92 6.56 15.99
C VAL A 15 5.69 7.95 16.61
N PRO A 16 6.46 8.98 16.25
CA PRO A 16 6.27 10.33 16.77
C PRO A 16 4.90 10.92 16.35
N GLU A 17 4.42 11.95 17.05
CA GLU A 17 3.10 12.56 16.82
C GLU A 17 2.92 13.13 15.40
N ASN A 18 4.00 13.69 14.83
CA ASN A 18 4.03 14.24 13.47
C ASN A 18 5.04 13.44 12.63
N PRO A 19 4.71 12.19 12.25
CA PRO A 19 5.67 11.32 11.61
C PRO A 19 5.91 11.74 10.16
N ARG A 20 7.16 11.61 9.76
CA ARG A 20 7.54 11.60 8.35
C ARG A 20 7.20 10.22 7.77
N GLU A 21 7.18 10.13 6.44
CA GLU A 21 6.84 8.89 5.74
C GLU A 21 7.78 7.73 6.15
N ASN A 22 9.07 8.01 6.28
CA ASN A 22 10.08 7.02 6.67
C ASN A 22 9.94 6.50 8.11
N ASP A 23 9.34 7.27 9.01
CA ASP A 23 9.05 6.82 10.39
C ASP A 23 8.01 5.67 10.40
N LEU A 24 7.20 5.59 9.34
CA LEU A 24 6.12 4.60 9.20
C LEU A 24 6.59 3.29 8.53
N TYR A 25 7.72 3.29 7.82
CA TYR A 25 8.21 2.08 7.13
C TYR A 25 8.48 0.92 8.07
N GLY A 26 9.14 1.16 9.21
CA GLY A 26 9.44 0.12 10.19
C GLY A 26 8.17 -0.53 10.79
N PRO A 27 7.21 0.25 11.31
CA PRO A 27 5.91 -0.27 11.75
C PRO A 27 5.16 -1.07 10.68
N TRP A 28 5.08 -0.56 9.46
CA TRP A 28 4.41 -1.24 8.36
C TRP A 28 5.11 -2.53 7.94
N ASN A 29 6.43 -2.53 7.81
CA ASN A 29 7.21 -3.73 7.54
C ASN A 29 6.99 -4.80 8.63
N LYS A 30 6.92 -4.38 9.91
CA LYS A 30 6.65 -5.29 11.04
C LYS A 30 5.26 -5.91 10.96
N LEU A 31 4.24 -5.13 10.58
CA LEU A 31 2.88 -5.62 10.36
C LEU A 31 2.82 -6.59 9.17
N LEU A 32 3.40 -6.22 8.04
CA LEU A 32 3.41 -7.06 6.83
C LEU A 32 4.17 -8.37 7.07
N SER A 33 5.30 -8.34 7.77
CA SER A 33 6.03 -9.56 8.16
C SER A 33 5.25 -10.45 9.13
N CYS A 34 4.28 -9.89 9.86
CA CYS A 34 3.39 -10.66 10.72
C CYS A 34 2.26 -11.32 9.92
N LEU A 35 1.72 -10.63 8.92
CA LEU A 35 0.67 -11.12 8.02
C LEU A 35 1.20 -12.13 6.99
N PHE A 36 2.43 -11.90 6.53
CA PHE A 36 3.14 -12.69 5.52
C PHE A 36 4.49 -13.13 6.08
N PRO A 37 4.51 -14.18 6.92
CA PRO A 37 5.75 -14.64 7.54
C PRO A 37 6.78 -15.07 6.48
N PRO A 38 8.09 -14.87 6.70
CA PRO A 38 9.14 -15.29 5.76
C PRO A 38 9.18 -16.78 5.45
N ALA A 39 8.57 -17.61 6.29
CA ALA A 39 8.45 -19.06 6.09
C ALA A 39 7.28 -19.45 5.16
N SER A 40 6.44 -18.49 4.75
CA SER A 40 5.33 -18.72 3.82
C SER A 40 5.77 -18.58 2.35
N ASP A 41 4.88 -18.92 1.42
CA ASP A 41 5.09 -18.72 -0.03
C ASP A 41 4.99 -17.24 -0.46
N PHE A 42 4.69 -16.33 0.48
CA PHE A 42 4.63 -14.89 0.23
C PHE A 42 5.99 -14.23 0.47
N THR A 43 6.31 -13.27 -0.39
CA THR A 43 7.48 -12.40 -0.25
C THR A 43 7.03 -10.95 -0.11
N VAL A 44 7.47 -10.26 0.94
CA VAL A 44 7.27 -8.82 1.13
C VAL A 44 8.52 -8.09 0.68
N ALA A 45 8.40 -7.20 -0.31
CA ALA A 45 9.50 -6.45 -0.87
C ALA A 45 9.22 -4.93 -0.86
N PRO A 46 10.08 -4.10 -0.25
CA PRO A 46 9.99 -2.67 -0.43
C PRO A 46 10.39 -2.31 -1.87
N GLN A 47 9.58 -1.50 -2.53
CA GLN A 47 9.83 -0.98 -3.87
C GLN A 47 9.97 0.52 -3.80
N SER A 48 10.87 1.06 -4.62
CA SER A 48 11.00 2.49 -4.84
C SER A 48 10.90 2.80 -6.32
N TYR A 49 9.97 3.67 -6.70
CA TYR A 49 9.82 4.10 -8.08
C TYR A 49 9.73 5.63 -8.18
N ILE A 50 10.01 6.13 -9.38
CA ILE A 50 10.03 7.56 -9.68
C ILE A 50 8.63 7.95 -10.18
N LEU A 51 7.96 8.88 -9.49
CA LEU A 51 6.64 9.37 -9.89
C LEU A 51 6.68 10.30 -11.10
N THR A 52 7.73 11.11 -11.21
CA THR A 52 7.82 12.18 -12.20
C THR A 52 9.27 12.38 -12.65
N THR A 53 9.49 12.29 -13.96
CA THR A 53 10.69 12.84 -14.60
C THR A 53 10.45 14.30 -14.97
N SER A 54 10.25 15.17 -13.99
CA SER A 54 10.46 16.60 -14.24
C SER A 54 11.96 16.87 -14.11
N ARG A 55 12.55 17.70 -14.98
CA ARG A 55 14.01 17.94 -15.06
C ARG A 55 14.64 18.55 -13.80
N GLN A 56 13.89 18.73 -12.70
CA GLN A 56 14.32 19.51 -11.54
C GLN A 56 14.25 18.76 -10.20
N THR A 57 13.38 17.77 -10.00
CA THR A 57 13.38 16.89 -8.82
C THR A 57 12.75 15.53 -9.15
N ALA A 58 13.39 14.44 -8.71
CA ALA A 58 12.80 13.10 -8.75
C ALA A 58 12.10 12.85 -7.41
N ASP A 59 10.77 12.79 -7.43
CA ASP A 59 9.99 12.34 -6.28
C ASP A 59 9.98 10.80 -6.27
N PHE A 60 10.57 10.22 -5.23
CA PHE A 60 10.58 8.78 -5.00
C PHE A 60 9.44 8.41 -4.05
N VAL A 61 8.65 7.41 -4.43
CA VAL A 61 7.68 6.79 -3.53
C VAL A 61 8.23 5.45 -3.08
N VAL A 62 8.12 5.19 -1.78
CA VAL A 62 8.35 3.86 -1.22
C VAL A 62 7.01 3.20 -0.97
N GLU A 63 6.86 1.99 -1.50
CA GLU A 63 5.72 1.12 -1.25
C GLU A 63 6.20 -0.28 -0.89
N TYR A 64 5.29 -1.11 -0.39
CA TYR A 64 5.53 -2.53 -0.19
C TYR A 64 4.71 -3.33 -1.19
N GLU A 65 5.36 -4.22 -1.91
CA GLU A 65 4.69 -5.23 -2.70
C GLU A 65 4.74 -6.57 -1.98
N VAL A 66 3.61 -7.28 -1.98
CA VAL A 66 3.51 -8.66 -1.54
C VAL A 66 3.32 -9.53 -2.76
N HIS A 67 4.22 -10.49 -2.92
CA HIS A 67 4.25 -11.43 -4.03
C HIS A 67 3.91 -12.82 -3.54
N TYR A 68 3.05 -13.54 -4.24
CA TYR A 68 2.86 -14.98 -4.07
C TYR A 68 3.56 -15.69 -5.23
N LYS A 69 4.63 -16.45 -4.95
CA LYS A 69 5.42 -17.15 -5.99
C LYS A 69 5.84 -16.23 -7.17
N ASN A 70 6.32 -15.03 -6.86
CA ASN A 70 6.73 -13.97 -7.81
C ASN A 70 5.59 -13.29 -8.59
N ILE A 71 4.33 -13.49 -8.19
CA ILE A 71 3.17 -12.80 -8.76
C ILE A 71 2.72 -11.74 -7.74
N PRO A 72 2.64 -10.45 -8.10
CA PRO A 72 2.16 -9.43 -7.17
C PRO A 72 0.67 -9.67 -6.84
N VAL A 73 0.35 -9.64 -5.55
CA VAL A 73 -1.03 -9.87 -5.04
C VAL A 73 -1.55 -8.70 -4.18
N LEU A 74 -0.64 -7.93 -3.57
CA LEU A 74 -0.98 -6.78 -2.74
C LEU A 74 0.09 -5.69 -2.88
N ILE A 75 -0.37 -4.44 -3.01
CA ILE A 75 0.46 -3.23 -2.93
C ILE A 75 0.07 -2.45 -1.68
N VAL A 76 1.03 -1.93 -0.93
CA VAL A 76 0.79 -1.05 0.21
C VAL A 76 1.61 0.22 0.06
N GLU A 77 0.93 1.30 -0.28
CA GLU A 77 1.49 2.66 -0.28
C GLU A 77 1.34 3.28 1.10
N ILE A 78 2.39 3.94 1.58
CA ILE A 78 2.40 4.59 2.89
C ILE A 78 2.51 6.10 2.70
N LYS A 79 1.61 6.84 3.34
CA LYS A 79 1.62 8.31 3.40
C LYS A 79 1.60 8.78 4.86
N PRO A 80 2.18 9.96 5.16
CA PRO A 80 2.01 10.60 6.44
C PRO A 80 0.52 10.80 6.80
N PRO A 81 0.13 10.69 8.08
CA PRO A 81 -1.27 10.85 8.51
C PRO A 81 -1.80 12.27 8.24
N GLY A 82 -0.92 13.28 8.22
CA GLY A 82 -1.26 14.66 7.89
C GLY A 82 -1.85 14.82 6.49
N ASN A 83 -1.43 13.99 5.52
CA ASN A 83 -1.91 14.04 4.14
C ASN A 83 -3.42 13.77 4.05
N LEU A 84 -3.99 12.99 4.98
CA LEU A 84 -5.42 12.70 4.99
C LEU A 84 -6.28 13.95 5.20
N ARG A 85 -5.73 15.01 5.83
CA ARG A 85 -6.44 16.28 6.06
C ARG A 85 -6.47 17.18 4.83
N LEU A 86 -5.62 16.92 3.84
CA LEU A 86 -5.47 17.73 2.64
C LEU A 86 -6.21 17.06 1.47
N PRO A 87 -7.27 17.68 0.90
CA PRO A 87 -7.97 17.12 -0.26
C PRO A 87 -7.04 16.79 -1.43
N SER A 88 -6.11 17.69 -1.75
CA SER A 88 -5.13 17.49 -2.83
C SER A 88 -4.20 16.31 -2.58
N ALA A 89 -3.73 16.11 -1.35
CA ALA A 89 -2.84 14.99 -1.04
C ALA A 89 -3.59 13.64 -1.05
N ARG A 90 -4.89 13.63 -0.71
CA ARG A 90 -5.73 12.44 -0.85
C ARG A 90 -5.99 12.09 -2.31
N GLU A 91 -6.30 13.09 -3.13
CA GLU A 91 -6.49 12.91 -4.58
C GLU A 91 -5.21 12.38 -5.23
N GLU A 92 -4.06 12.96 -4.89
CA GLU A 92 -2.77 12.51 -5.43
C GLU A 92 -2.46 11.07 -5.02
N ALA A 93 -2.68 10.68 -3.76
CA ALA A 93 -2.50 9.28 -3.32
C ALA A 93 -3.46 8.31 -4.05
N ASP A 94 -4.73 8.69 -4.25
CA ASP A 94 -5.69 7.88 -5.01
C ASP A 94 -5.25 7.71 -6.48
N LEU A 95 -4.73 8.76 -7.11
CA LEU A 95 -4.17 8.69 -8.46
C LEU A 95 -2.92 7.81 -8.51
N GLN A 96 -2.03 7.92 -7.52
CA GLN A 96 -0.79 7.15 -7.43
C GLN A 96 -1.07 5.65 -7.32
N ILE A 97 -1.91 5.24 -6.35
CA ILE A 97 -2.21 3.83 -6.16
C ILE A 97 -2.96 3.23 -7.36
N ARG A 98 -3.89 3.97 -7.98
CA ARG A 98 -4.60 3.50 -9.19
C ARG A 98 -3.67 3.35 -10.40
N ARG A 99 -2.69 4.26 -10.56
CA ARG A 99 -1.65 4.12 -11.59
C ARG A 99 -0.83 2.87 -11.32
N ARG A 100 -0.40 2.66 -10.08
CA ARG A 100 0.42 1.50 -9.71
C ARG A 100 -0.29 0.16 -9.96
N ILE A 101 -1.55 0.05 -9.54
CA ILE A 101 -2.37 -1.13 -9.82
C ILE A 101 -2.44 -1.39 -11.33
N ARG A 102 -2.62 -0.35 -12.16
CA ARG A 102 -2.65 -0.49 -13.63
C ARG A 102 -1.31 -0.93 -14.18
N ASP A 103 -0.21 -0.36 -13.72
CA ASP A 103 1.13 -0.69 -14.21
C ASP A 103 1.52 -2.14 -13.88
N LEU A 104 1.09 -2.65 -12.72
CA LEU A 104 1.33 -4.04 -12.32
C LEU A 104 0.28 -5.02 -12.85
N SER A 105 -0.84 -4.52 -13.39
CA SER A 105 -1.92 -5.39 -13.87
C SER A 105 -1.52 -6.29 -15.05
N SER A 106 -0.53 -5.89 -15.86
CA SER A 106 -0.01 -6.72 -16.96
C SER A 106 0.73 -7.97 -16.46
N ASP A 107 1.31 -7.88 -15.27
CA ASP A 107 2.20 -8.90 -14.71
C ASP A 107 1.42 -9.86 -13.78
N CYS A 108 0.16 -9.54 -13.50
CA CYS A 108 -0.72 -10.34 -12.64
C CYS A 108 -1.38 -11.46 -13.44
N LEU A 109 -1.02 -12.71 -13.14
CA LEU A 109 -1.73 -13.91 -13.61
C LEU A 109 -2.89 -14.32 -12.69
N HIS A 110 -3.07 -13.61 -11.57
CA HIS A 110 -4.14 -13.84 -10.60
C HIS A 110 -5.37 -12.99 -10.93
N PRO A 111 -6.61 -13.46 -10.68
CA PRO A 111 -7.83 -12.74 -11.06
C PRO A 111 -8.01 -11.38 -10.38
N THR A 112 -7.29 -11.11 -9.29
CA THR A 112 -7.46 -9.88 -8.52
C THR A 112 -6.12 -9.38 -7.98
N LEU A 113 -5.85 -8.08 -8.18
CA LEU A 113 -4.78 -7.35 -7.52
C LEU A 113 -5.38 -6.45 -6.43
N HIS A 114 -4.90 -6.60 -5.20
CA HIS A 114 -5.28 -5.76 -4.09
C HIS A 114 -4.29 -4.62 -3.89
N ALA A 115 -4.78 -3.49 -3.40
CA ALA A 115 -3.92 -2.39 -3.02
C ALA A 115 -4.49 -1.61 -1.84
N VAL A 116 -3.60 -1.02 -1.06
CA VAL A 116 -3.90 -0.23 0.13
C VAL A 116 -3.13 1.07 0.07
N SER A 117 -3.83 2.20 0.24
CA SER A 117 -3.18 3.47 0.56
C SER A 117 -3.35 3.75 2.05
N ALA A 118 -2.24 3.77 2.77
CA ALA A 118 -2.20 3.91 4.23
C ALA A 118 -1.76 5.31 4.66
N PHE A 119 -2.65 6.04 5.30
CA PHE A 119 -2.37 7.33 5.94
C PHE A 119 -2.09 7.13 7.42
N GLY A 120 -0.82 6.88 7.77
CA GLY A 120 -0.46 6.38 9.09
C GLY A 120 -1.07 5.00 9.34
N THR A 121 -2.14 4.94 10.14
CA THR A 121 -2.91 3.70 10.44
C THR A 121 -4.30 3.68 9.82
N ARG A 122 -4.69 4.72 9.08
CA ARG A 122 -5.98 4.79 8.37
C ARG A 122 -5.81 4.29 6.95
N LEU A 123 -6.74 3.47 6.46
CA LEU A 123 -6.56 2.70 5.23
C LEU A 123 -7.66 3.01 4.21
N ALA A 124 -7.25 3.12 2.95
CA ALA A 124 -8.11 3.08 1.79
C ALA A 124 -7.82 1.79 1.01
N PHE A 125 -8.85 1.02 0.70
CA PHE A 125 -8.72 -0.26 0.01
C PHE A 125 -9.14 -0.16 -1.45
N TYR A 126 -8.32 -0.77 -2.30
CA TYR A 126 -8.49 -0.82 -3.74
C TYR A 126 -8.43 -2.26 -4.21
N GLU A 127 -9.24 -2.55 -5.21
CA GLU A 127 -9.26 -3.85 -5.86
C GLU A 127 -9.41 -3.64 -7.36
N MET A 128 -8.59 -4.37 -8.13
CA MET A 128 -8.77 -4.50 -9.57
C MET A 128 -8.94 -5.96 -9.92
N THR A 129 -10.16 -6.29 -10.38
CA THR A 129 -10.45 -7.60 -10.96
C THR A 129 -9.95 -7.62 -12.40
N LEU A 130 -9.04 -8.53 -12.69
CA LEU A 130 -8.48 -8.77 -14.00
C LEU A 130 -9.38 -9.81 -14.68
N LEU A 131 -10.29 -9.33 -15.52
CA LEU A 131 -11.12 -10.21 -16.33
C LEU A 131 -10.22 -10.99 -17.31
N PRO A 132 -10.53 -12.28 -17.59
CA PRO A 132 -9.82 -13.04 -18.59
C PRO A 132 -10.02 -12.38 -19.97
N LEU A 133 -8.98 -11.65 -20.43
CA LEU A 133 -8.71 -11.17 -21.79
C LEU A 133 -9.90 -10.83 -22.72
N ILE A 134 -11.01 -10.32 -22.20
CA ILE A 134 -12.08 -9.74 -23.03
C ILE A 134 -12.63 -8.49 -22.31
N GLY A 135 -11.94 -7.37 -22.53
CA GLY A 135 -12.51 -6.01 -22.48
C GLY A 135 -13.13 -5.53 -21.16
N GLY A 136 -12.32 -4.84 -20.35
CA GLY A 136 -12.79 -3.87 -19.36
C GLY A 136 -12.41 -4.22 -17.92
N ALA A 137 -11.46 -3.49 -17.34
CA ALA A 137 -11.13 -3.60 -15.92
C ALA A 137 -12.06 -2.69 -15.09
N ALA A 138 -12.67 -3.23 -14.05
CA ALA A 138 -13.43 -2.47 -13.06
C ALA A 138 -12.56 -2.29 -11.81
N THR A 139 -12.28 -1.04 -11.44
CA THR A 139 -11.63 -0.70 -10.17
C THR A 139 -12.71 -0.34 -9.16
N SER A 140 -12.87 -1.14 -8.11
CA SER A 140 -13.74 -0.78 -6.98
C SER A 140 -12.90 -0.15 -5.87
N CYS A 141 -13.32 1.01 -5.37
CA CYS A 141 -12.71 1.68 -4.21
C CYS A 141 -13.72 1.62 -3.06
N LYS A 142 -13.31 1.05 -1.93
CA LYS A 142 -14.06 1.10 -0.67
C LYS A 142 -13.19 1.77 0.39
N MET A 143 -13.53 3.02 0.72
CA MET A 143 -13.03 3.67 1.93
C MET A 143 -13.72 3.02 3.13
N MET A 144 -12.97 2.32 3.97
CA MET A 144 -13.48 1.88 5.26
C MET A 144 -13.01 2.88 6.32
N ASP A 145 -13.95 3.69 6.81
CA ASP A 145 -13.70 4.54 7.98
C ASP A 145 -13.55 3.65 9.21
N GLY A 146 -12.30 3.39 9.60
CA GLY A 146 -11.98 2.79 10.88
C GLY A 146 -12.39 3.72 12.01
N LYS A 147 -13.62 3.53 12.53
CA LYS A 147 -14.00 4.05 13.85
C LYS A 147 -13.24 3.23 14.89
N GLY A 148 -12.14 3.80 15.38
CA GLY A 148 -11.54 3.48 16.68
C GLY A 148 -11.98 4.51 17.70
#